data_AF-A0AA36N047-F1
#
_entry.id   AF-A0AA36N047-F1
#
_cell.length_a   1.000
_cell.length_b   1.000
_cell.length_c   1.000
_cell.angle_alpha   90.00
_cell.angle_beta   90.00
_cell.angle_gamma   90.00
#
_symmetry.space_group_name_H-M   'P 1'
#
loop_
_entity.id
_entity.type
_entity.pdbx_description
1 polymer ?
#
loop_
_entity_poly.entity_id
_entity_poly.type
_entity_poly.pdbx_seq_one_letter_code
_entity_poly.pdbx_strand_id
1 'polypeptide(L)'
;MWGARSGWGVRGAQPGQSFTCGRGGRCTLDVAGRGLSALDRAKIVNFSTDCTGEPQEAGFFKSLLIADPAPATSSTSARFSLGQVTAGGVFKVCYCASLDACNSLEAFNHQAGQLEVLDPLSDLSLFSSTVASITVQVQSRLQGMASRIRCAISEYEPSFMPNGADIANGLSPIGLGQGEATEDTVDGANYVEMHFKTFVNPSQQYRVWCVESSAQSFILPQTPGGVLITTPADLQAPRLRVFPSFLWPQASFYAELYNVYAEAVSARRLAFTEVKARPNVRKTKPLVVGDLTLKIRSNGLRHRQNYLEHLAEYGYAVVPQVLGAQELQVAEDLLWDFLHAEAAWQRRAPDTWTDDSLARLGQPWRGIINGRGVGQCDLSWFIRTRAKVQQAFAGIWGTDELITSFDGINVFRPWHAGFSKTEGGWFHVDQGATQQGRCCVQGLVSLYDQNERTGGLVVKPKSHLRHQELCELSKGGEDFIGVPEDHPLLELPETLVSCRAGDLVLWDSRCLHCNTPASDMPDRPRDELLRACVYVCMTPKAWCPEKALEQRRKGYELRVTTSHWPHRHVMGFGWAKAGRLCLEEAPLERRRLIG
;
A
#
# COMPACT_ATOMS: atom_id res chain seq x y z
N MET A 1 0.07 79.46 34.15
CA MET A 1 -0.80 79.55 32.95
C MET A 1 0.07 79.53 31.70
N TRP A 2 0.26 78.35 31.10
CA TRP A 2 0.42 78.20 29.65
C TRP A 2 -0.39 76.96 29.32
N GLY A 3 -1.59 77.20 28.79
CA GLY A 3 -2.68 76.25 28.73
C GLY A 3 -2.44 75.16 27.69
N ALA A 4 -2.97 73.98 28.02
CA ALA A 4 -3.35 72.96 27.06
C ALA A 4 -4.18 73.61 25.93
N ARG A 5 -3.62 73.68 24.73
CA ARG A 5 -4.39 73.88 23.50
C ARG A 5 -4.77 72.50 22.97
N SER A 6 -5.99 72.09 23.29
CA SER A 6 -6.71 71.08 22.53
C SER A 6 -6.99 71.60 21.12
N GLY A 7 -6.47 70.87 20.12
CA GLY A 7 -7.15 70.63 18.85
C GLY A 7 -7.09 71.70 17.75
N TRP A 8 -6.02 71.69 16.94
CA TRP A 8 -6.05 71.97 15.49
C TRP A 8 -4.94 71.10 14.84
N GLY A 9 -5.26 70.09 14.03
CA GLY A 9 -5.12 70.23 12.57
C GLY A 9 -3.70 70.02 11.99
N VAL A 10 -2.73 69.49 12.74
CA VAL A 10 -1.36 69.26 12.22
C VAL A 10 -1.32 67.99 11.35
N ARG A 11 -0.88 68.15 10.09
CA ARG A 11 -0.61 67.08 9.14
C ARG A 11 0.54 66.18 9.64
N GLY A 12 0.36 64.86 9.63
CA GLY A 12 1.40 63.90 10.00
C GLY A 12 0.88 62.59 10.58
N ALA A 13 1.79 61.63 10.79
CA ALA A 13 1.48 60.34 11.38
C ALA A 13 1.03 60.47 12.86
N GLN A 14 0.08 59.66 13.31
CA GLN A 14 -0.27 59.58 14.72
C GLN A 14 0.89 58.91 15.50
N PRO A 15 1.31 59.43 16.67
CA PRO A 15 2.36 58.79 17.46
C PRO A 15 1.84 57.52 18.17
N GLY A 16 2.77 56.68 18.63
CA GLY A 16 2.47 55.53 19.49
C GLY A 16 1.86 54.31 18.78
N GLN A 17 1.97 54.23 17.45
CA GLN A 17 1.53 53.05 16.71
C GLN A 17 2.49 51.86 16.91
N SER A 18 1.99 50.64 16.79
CA SER A 18 2.79 49.41 16.89
C SER A 18 2.66 48.61 15.60
N PHE A 19 3.79 48.11 15.11
CA PHE A 19 3.87 47.32 13.89
C PHE A 19 4.69 46.04 14.15
N THR A 20 4.39 44.97 13.42
CA THR A 20 5.10 43.70 13.54
C THR A 20 5.43 43.15 12.15
N CYS A 21 6.64 42.62 11.97
CA CYS A 21 7.08 42.00 10.73
C CYS A 21 7.96 40.77 10.97
N GLY A 22 7.98 39.85 10.00
CA GLY A 22 8.90 38.72 10.00
C GLY A 22 10.28 39.09 9.46
N ARG A 23 11.33 38.68 10.17
CA ARG A 23 12.73 38.82 9.73
C ARG A 23 12.95 38.09 8.41
N GLY A 24 13.65 38.72 7.47
CA GLY A 24 13.96 38.16 6.17
C GLY A 24 12.82 38.20 5.14
N GLY A 25 11.65 38.72 5.51
CA GLY A 25 10.50 38.94 4.62
C GLY A 25 10.29 40.40 4.23
N ARG A 26 9.32 40.65 3.34
CA ARG A 26 8.90 42.02 2.98
C ARG A 26 8.01 42.60 4.06
N CYS A 27 8.41 43.74 4.61
CA CYS A 27 7.67 44.41 5.68
C CYS A 27 6.93 45.64 5.15
N THR A 28 5.61 45.67 5.33
CA THR A 28 4.77 46.83 5.00
C THR A 28 4.09 47.39 6.24
N LEU A 29 4.16 48.70 6.44
CA LEU A 29 3.57 49.40 7.57
C LEU A 29 2.38 50.23 7.12
N ASP A 30 1.21 50.00 7.69
CA ASP A 30 0.03 50.84 7.48
C ASP A 30 -0.04 51.92 8.56
N VAL A 31 0.54 53.08 8.27
CA VAL A 31 0.64 54.20 9.21
C VAL A 31 -0.62 55.05 9.13
N ALA A 32 -1.33 55.20 10.24
CA ALA A 32 -2.45 56.11 10.38
C ALA A 32 -1.99 57.53 10.76
N GLY A 33 -2.72 58.54 10.32
CA GLY A 33 -2.41 59.93 10.59
C GLY A 33 -3.43 60.90 10.00
N ARG A 34 -3.07 62.17 9.90
CA ARG A 34 -3.90 63.21 9.30
C ARG A 34 -3.20 63.83 8.09
N GLY A 35 -3.91 63.94 6.96
CA GLY A 35 -3.40 64.57 5.74
C GLY A 35 -2.13 63.93 5.16
N LEU A 36 -1.97 62.61 5.27
CA LEU A 36 -0.82 61.89 4.73
C LEU A 36 -0.79 62.00 3.20
N SER A 37 0.40 62.13 2.61
CA SER A 37 0.68 62.34 1.18
C SER A 37 1.65 61.31 0.62
N ALA A 38 1.51 60.98 -0.68
CA ALA A 38 2.34 59.97 -1.35
C ALA A 38 3.82 60.39 -1.42
N LEU A 39 4.10 61.65 -1.08
CA LEU A 39 5.44 62.23 -0.96
C LEU A 39 6.05 62.03 0.43
N ASP A 40 5.25 61.64 1.42
CA ASP A 40 5.71 61.37 2.79
C ASP A 40 6.61 60.14 2.81
N ARG A 41 7.54 60.12 3.77
CA ARG A 41 8.54 59.05 3.90
C ARG A 41 8.66 58.57 5.33
N ALA A 42 9.06 57.31 5.48
CA ALA A 42 9.42 56.73 6.76
C ALA A 42 10.84 56.14 6.72
N LYS A 43 11.46 55.99 7.89
CA LYS A 43 12.67 55.20 8.10
C LYS A 43 12.60 54.48 9.44
N ILE A 44 13.42 53.44 9.60
CA ILE A 44 13.57 52.74 10.88
C ILE A 44 14.95 53.01 11.46
N VAL A 45 15.00 53.24 12.77
CA VAL A 45 16.25 53.39 13.54
C VAL A 45 16.19 52.45 14.74
N ASN A 46 17.34 52.16 15.35
CA ASN A 46 17.38 51.43 16.62
C ASN A 46 16.51 52.17 17.66
N PHE A 47 15.82 51.44 18.52
CA PHE A 47 14.86 52.01 19.46
C PHE A 47 15.48 53.10 20.38
N SER A 48 16.75 52.94 20.74
CA SER A 48 17.51 53.89 21.57
C SER A 48 18.00 55.13 20.79
N THR A 49 18.00 55.10 19.46
CA THR A 49 18.47 56.21 18.61
C THR A 49 17.36 57.23 18.38
N ASP A 50 17.70 58.51 18.33
CA ASP A 50 16.76 59.57 17.97
C ASP A 50 16.38 59.49 16.47
N CYS A 51 15.19 59.97 16.12
CA CYS A 51 14.69 59.86 14.75
C CYS A 51 15.51 60.65 13.71
N THR A 52 16.35 61.59 14.15
CA THR A 52 17.32 62.30 13.30
C THR A 52 18.61 61.52 13.05
N GLY A 53 18.78 60.32 13.64
CA GLY A 53 19.95 59.47 13.45
C GLY A 53 19.96 58.68 12.14
N GLU A 54 21.07 57.98 11.89
CA GLU A 54 21.25 57.10 10.73
C GLU A 54 20.23 55.93 10.73
N PRO A 55 19.66 55.56 9.57
CA PRO A 55 18.72 54.46 9.47
C PRO A 55 19.43 53.11 9.65
N GLN A 56 18.69 52.14 10.22
CA GLN A 56 19.18 50.76 10.39
C GLN A 56 19.34 50.02 9.05
N GLU A 57 18.55 50.40 8.04
CA GLU A 57 18.56 49.83 6.68
C GLU A 57 18.71 50.98 5.68
N ALA A 58 19.30 50.70 4.50
CA ALA A 58 19.63 51.74 3.53
C ALA A 58 18.39 52.42 2.94
N GLY A 59 18.17 53.69 3.30
CA GLY A 59 17.29 54.61 2.58
C GLY A 59 15.99 55.00 3.28
N PHE A 60 15.20 55.82 2.57
CA PHE A 60 13.90 56.33 3.03
C PHE A 60 12.77 55.64 2.26
N PHE A 61 11.82 55.05 2.97
CA PHE A 61 10.74 54.27 2.40
C PHE A 61 9.59 55.18 1.96
N LYS A 62 9.07 54.94 0.75
CA LYS A 62 8.01 55.74 0.13
C LYS A 62 6.63 55.14 0.44
N SER A 63 5.63 56.01 0.57
CA SER A 63 4.22 55.61 0.61
C SER A 63 3.78 54.98 -0.73
N LEU A 64 3.12 53.81 -0.68
CA LEU A 64 2.66 53.01 -1.81
C LEU A 64 1.17 53.21 -2.15
N LEU A 65 0.38 53.72 -1.21
CA LEU A 65 -1.07 53.91 -1.39
C LEU A 65 -1.49 55.17 -0.66
N ILE A 66 -1.96 56.16 -1.42
CA ILE A 66 -2.80 57.26 -0.91
C ILE A 66 -3.92 57.49 -1.93
N ALA A 67 -5.15 57.57 -1.45
CA ALA A 67 -6.21 58.25 -2.18
C ALA A 67 -5.92 59.75 -2.13
N ASP A 68 -5.49 60.30 -3.27
CA ASP A 68 -5.08 61.69 -3.47
C ASP A 68 -6.12 62.72 -2.95
N PRO A 69 -5.69 63.93 -2.60
CA PRO A 69 -5.31 64.35 -1.26
C PRO A 69 -6.52 64.56 -0.34
N ALA A 70 -6.44 64.00 0.86
CA ALA A 70 -7.40 64.32 1.92
C ALA A 70 -6.97 65.64 2.60
N PRO A 71 -7.89 66.55 2.99
CA PRO A 71 -7.57 67.77 3.72
C PRO A 71 -6.61 67.54 4.89
N ALA A 72 -5.78 68.53 5.27
CA ALA A 72 -4.83 68.40 6.39
C ALA A 72 -5.48 67.95 7.72
N THR A 73 -6.81 68.08 7.83
CA THR A 73 -7.62 67.71 8.98
C THR A 73 -8.26 66.31 8.90
N SER A 74 -8.29 65.68 7.73
CA SER A 74 -8.90 64.36 7.56
C SER A 74 -7.98 63.23 7.98
N SER A 75 -8.55 62.23 8.65
CA SER A 75 -7.88 60.99 8.98
C SER A 75 -7.59 60.18 7.72
N THR A 76 -6.33 59.82 7.53
CA THR A 76 -5.80 59.09 6.37
C THR A 76 -4.86 57.99 6.83
N SER A 77 -4.71 56.94 6.02
CA SER A 77 -3.65 55.95 6.18
C SER A 77 -2.70 55.97 4.98
N ALA A 78 -1.43 55.70 5.23
CA ALA A 78 -0.39 55.55 4.21
C ALA A 78 0.36 54.24 4.43
N ARG A 79 0.52 53.47 3.35
CA ARG A 79 1.24 52.20 3.39
C ARG A 79 2.71 52.40 3.01
N PHE A 80 3.65 52.12 3.90
CA PHE A 80 5.10 52.19 3.65
C PHE A 80 5.68 50.79 3.44
N SER A 81 6.54 50.60 2.44
CA SER A 81 7.26 49.34 2.25
C SER A 81 8.71 49.48 2.69
N LEU A 82 9.08 48.78 3.77
CA LEU A 82 10.44 48.74 4.31
C LEU A 82 11.39 47.83 3.51
N GLY A 83 10.88 47.12 2.50
CA GLY A 83 11.66 46.11 1.81
C GLY A 83 11.95 44.93 2.72
N GLN A 84 13.16 44.38 2.61
CA GLN A 84 13.57 43.19 3.35
C GLN A 84 14.39 43.57 4.58
N VAL A 85 13.86 43.32 5.78
CA VAL A 85 14.55 43.62 7.04
C VAL A 85 15.23 42.36 7.57
N THR A 86 16.55 42.39 7.66
CA THR A 86 17.36 41.21 8.07
C THR A 86 17.76 41.23 9.54
N ALA A 87 17.69 42.39 10.18
CA ALA A 87 17.92 42.56 11.61
C ALA A 87 16.64 42.26 12.41
N GLY A 88 16.72 41.37 13.40
CA GLY A 88 15.63 41.13 14.35
C GLY A 88 15.68 42.11 15.52
N GLY A 89 14.54 42.35 16.18
CA GLY A 89 14.43 43.21 17.36
C GLY A 89 13.41 44.32 17.22
N VAL A 90 13.45 45.28 18.15
CA VAL A 90 12.52 46.42 18.21
C VAL A 90 13.18 47.68 17.64
N PHE A 91 12.49 48.32 16.71
CA PHE A 91 12.93 49.52 16.00
C PHE A 91 11.93 50.66 16.20
N LYS A 92 12.42 51.88 16.09
CA LYS A 92 11.59 53.09 16.09
C LYS A 92 11.23 53.45 14.65
N VAL A 93 9.95 53.71 14.38
CA VAL A 93 9.47 54.16 13.08
C VAL A 93 9.43 55.69 13.06
N CYS A 94 10.32 56.28 12.29
CA CYS A 94 10.50 57.71 12.17
C CYS A 94 9.88 58.21 10.86
N TYR A 95 9.20 59.34 10.92
CA TYR A 95 8.30 59.81 9.87
C TYR A 95 8.64 61.25 9.47
N CYS A 96 8.58 61.51 8.16
CA CYS A 96 8.70 62.84 7.59
C CYS A 96 7.42 63.17 6.78
N ALA A 97 6.71 64.22 7.21
CA ALA A 97 5.69 64.87 6.40
C ALA A 97 6.43 65.69 5.34
N SER A 98 6.27 65.35 4.06
CA SER A 98 6.96 65.99 2.94
C SER A 98 6.45 67.41 2.72
N LEU A 99 6.92 68.32 3.57
CA LEU A 99 6.75 69.76 3.49
C LEU A 99 7.96 70.39 2.78
N ASP A 100 9.17 69.88 3.05
CA ASP A 100 10.45 70.35 2.49
C ASP A 100 11.31 69.20 1.94
N ALA A 101 10.71 68.31 1.15
CA ALA A 101 11.37 67.18 0.47
C ALA A 101 12.18 66.26 1.41
N CYS A 102 11.53 65.25 2.01
CA CYS A 102 12.13 64.25 2.92
C CYS A 102 13.41 63.55 2.43
N ASN A 103 14.54 64.24 2.44
CA ASN A 103 15.82 63.82 1.86
C ASN A 103 17.00 63.99 2.83
N SER A 104 16.80 64.61 4.00
CA SER A 104 17.78 64.74 5.07
C SER A 104 17.33 63.94 6.30
N LEU A 105 18.28 63.56 7.16
CA LEU A 105 17.96 62.82 8.38
C LEU A 105 17.14 63.66 9.38
N GLU A 106 17.40 64.97 9.43
CA GLU A 106 16.70 65.94 10.30
C GLU A 106 15.21 66.09 9.95
N ALA A 107 14.83 65.83 8.70
CA ALA A 107 13.44 65.89 8.26
C ALA A 107 12.54 64.82 8.91
N PHE A 108 13.14 63.76 9.48
CA PHE A 108 12.44 62.70 10.19
C PHE A 108 12.42 63.02 11.69
N ASN A 109 11.77 64.10 12.09
CA ASN A 109 11.74 64.57 13.48
C ASN A 109 10.54 64.04 14.29
N HIS A 110 9.70 63.18 13.70
CA HIS A 110 8.50 62.65 14.34
C HIS A 110 8.52 61.13 14.47
N GLN A 111 8.18 60.61 15.64
CA GLN A 111 8.03 59.17 15.88
C GLN A 111 6.59 58.75 15.61
N ALA A 112 6.39 58.00 14.52
CA ALA A 112 5.08 57.42 14.20
C ALA A 112 4.75 56.22 15.10
N GLY A 113 5.76 55.46 15.53
CA GLY A 113 5.54 54.24 16.30
C GLY A 113 6.77 53.39 16.54
N GLN A 114 6.54 52.12 16.88
CA GLN A 114 7.56 51.09 17.04
C GLN A 114 7.27 49.90 16.12
N LEU A 115 8.34 49.29 15.59
CA LEU A 115 8.29 48.10 14.75
C LEU A 115 9.02 46.95 15.47
N GLU A 116 8.34 45.85 15.70
CA GLU A 116 8.93 44.61 16.18
C GLU A 116 9.19 43.65 15.01
N VAL A 117 10.45 43.27 14.82
CA VAL A 117 10.86 42.29 13.80
C VAL A 117 11.13 40.96 14.47
N LEU A 118 10.23 40.00 14.26
CA LEU A 118 10.24 38.68 14.86
C LEU A 118 10.88 37.64 13.95
N ASP A 119 11.49 36.63 14.55
CA ASP A 119 11.88 35.43 13.83
C ASP A 119 10.62 34.68 13.39
N PRO A 120 10.44 34.45 12.08
CA PRO A 120 9.20 33.88 11.57
C PRO A 120 8.99 32.43 12.02
N LEU A 121 10.09 31.70 12.25
CA LEU A 121 10.10 30.33 12.77
C LEU A 121 11.06 30.26 13.97
N SER A 122 10.69 29.53 15.02
CA SER A 122 11.47 29.51 16.28
C SER A 122 11.90 28.13 16.76
N ASP A 123 11.19 27.07 16.40
CA ASP A 123 11.49 25.71 16.86
C ASP A 123 11.08 24.66 15.82
N LEU A 124 11.78 23.53 15.81
CA LEU A 124 11.57 22.42 14.88
C LEU A 124 11.82 21.10 15.59
N SER A 125 10.83 20.21 15.56
CA SER A 125 10.94 18.87 16.13
C SER A 125 10.27 17.80 15.25
N LEU A 126 10.67 16.55 15.43
CA LEU A 126 10.02 15.41 14.78
C LEU A 126 8.64 15.19 15.41
N PHE A 127 7.60 15.14 14.57
CA PHE A 127 6.25 14.79 15.00
C PHE A 127 5.94 13.31 14.76
N SER A 128 6.22 12.82 13.55
CA SER A 128 6.03 11.41 13.18
C SER A 128 6.94 11.01 12.02
N SER A 129 7.17 9.71 11.84
CA SER A 129 8.01 9.20 10.76
C SER A 129 7.53 7.83 10.27
N THR A 130 7.76 7.58 9.00
CA THR A 130 7.57 6.30 8.32
C THR A 130 8.84 5.95 7.54
N VAL A 131 8.90 4.78 6.91
CA VAL A 131 10.03 4.46 6.02
C VAL A 131 10.07 5.35 4.76
N ALA A 132 8.98 6.06 4.47
CA ALA A 132 8.76 6.83 3.24
C ALA A 132 8.67 8.34 3.44
N SER A 133 8.42 8.82 4.67
CA SER A 133 8.26 10.23 4.97
C SER A 133 8.60 10.54 6.43
N ILE A 134 8.89 11.81 6.70
CA ILE A 134 8.88 12.37 8.06
C ILE A 134 7.96 13.57 8.11
N THR A 135 7.23 13.72 9.21
CA THR A 135 6.47 14.93 9.53
C THR A 135 7.17 15.66 10.65
N VAL A 136 7.47 16.94 10.43
CA VAL A 136 8.05 17.82 11.45
C VAL A 136 7.00 18.81 11.93
N GLN A 137 7.07 19.15 13.22
CA GLN A 137 6.35 20.26 13.81
C GLN A 137 7.27 21.47 13.83
N VAL A 138 6.81 22.59 13.28
CA VAL A 138 7.54 23.86 13.23
C VAL A 138 6.74 24.93 13.97
N GLN A 139 7.37 25.63 14.91
CA GLN A 139 6.76 26.76 15.62
C GLN A 139 6.95 28.04 14.80
N SER A 140 5.84 28.75 14.54
CA SER A 140 5.84 30.08 13.92
C SER A 140 5.28 31.13 14.87
N ARG A 141 5.68 32.39 14.65
CA ARG A 141 5.15 33.59 15.34
C ARG A 141 4.47 34.57 14.36
N LEU A 142 4.24 34.12 13.13
CA LEU A 142 3.56 34.92 12.11
C LEU A 142 2.08 34.53 12.05
N GLN A 143 1.20 35.52 11.93
CA GLN A 143 -0.24 35.33 11.76
C GLN A 143 -0.74 36.08 10.51
N GLY A 144 -1.56 35.43 9.69
CA GLY A 144 -2.40 36.12 8.69
C GLY A 144 -1.67 36.58 7.42
N MET A 145 -0.49 36.03 7.12
CA MET A 145 0.16 36.15 5.82
C MET A 145 -0.16 34.87 5.04
N ALA A 146 -0.78 34.99 3.86
CA ALA A 146 -1.08 33.84 2.99
C ALA A 146 0.23 33.21 2.48
N SER A 147 0.85 32.39 3.31
CA SER A 147 2.24 31.97 3.19
C SER A 147 2.42 30.59 3.83
N ARG A 148 3.38 29.80 3.36
CA ARG A 148 3.56 28.40 3.75
C ARG A 148 4.99 28.10 4.17
N ILE A 149 5.12 27.15 5.08
CA ILE A 149 6.41 26.61 5.51
C ILE A 149 6.85 25.51 4.54
N ARG A 150 8.09 25.62 4.06
CA ARG A 150 8.76 24.59 3.27
C ARG A 150 9.93 24.03 4.05
N CYS A 151 10.13 22.72 3.96
CA CYS A 151 11.24 22.04 4.61
C CYS A 151 11.95 21.10 3.65
N ALA A 152 13.25 20.89 3.88
CA ALA A 152 14.07 19.93 3.16
C ALA A 152 14.94 19.12 4.11
N ILE A 153 15.23 17.89 3.70
CA ILE A 153 15.96 16.90 4.50
C ILE A 153 17.18 16.33 3.77
N SER A 154 18.27 16.08 4.49
CA SER A 154 19.47 15.39 4.00
C SER A 154 20.09 14.47 5.05
N GLU A 155 20.90 13.51 4.60
CA GLU A 155 21.84 12.73 5.44
C GLU A 155 23.14 13.50 5.74
N TYR A 156 23.46 14.51 4.92
CA TYR A 156 24.72 15.26 4.99
C TYR A 156 24.51 16.69 5.50
N GLU A 157 25.53 17.23 6.15
CA GLU A 157 25.60 18.60 6.65
C GLU A 157 26.39 19.48 5.65
N PRO A 158 25.74 20.42 4.93
CA PRO A 158 26.41 21.30 3.99
C PRO A 158 27.47 22.16 4.68
N SER A 159 28.58 22.41 3.98
CA SER A 159 29.65 23.30 4.48
C SER A 159 29.25 24.79 4.50
N PHE A 160 28.14 25.14 3.87
CA PHE A 160 27.59 26.50 3.80
C PHE A 160 26.10 26.47 4.13
N MET A 161 25.57 27.61 4.58
CA MET A 161 24.15 27.75 4.87
C MET A 161 23.33 27.59 3.57
N PRO A 162 22.38 26.64 3.50
CA PRO A 162 21.48 26.57 2.34
C PRO A 162 20.68 27.87 2.26
N ASN A 163 20.30 28.28 1.06
CA ASN A 163 19.38 29.41 0.88
C ASN A 163 17.92 28.91 0.71
N GLY A 164 16.95 29.82 0.68
CA GLY A 164 15.53 29.46 0.54
C GLY A 164 15.21 28.71 -0.76
N ALA A 165 15.93 28.96 -1.85
CA ALA A 165 15.79 28.23 -3.10
C ALA A 165 16.38 26.81 -3.03
N ASP A 166 17.48 26.61 -2.30
CA ASP A 166 18.03 25.27 -2.06
C ASP A 166 17.03 24.40 -1.30
N ILE A 167 16.37 24.96 -0.28
CA ILE A 167 15.33 24.27 0.50
C ILE A 167 14.10 24.00 -0.37
N ALA A 168 13.66 24.97 -1.17
CA ALA A 168 12.52 24.79 -2.08
C ALA A 168 12.78 23.77 -3.21
N ASN A 169 14.04 23.47 -3.51
CA ASN A 169 14.47 22.44 -4.45
C ASN A 169 14.95 21.15 -3.76
N GLY A 170 14.73 21.02 -2.44
CA GLY A 170 15.00 19.80 -1.69
C GLY A 170 16.48 19.46 -1.65
N LEU A 171 17.32 20.48 -1.53
CA LEU A 171 18.79 20.43 -1.43
C LEU A 171 19.43 19.62 -2.57
N SER A 172 18.87 19.66 -3.77
CA SER A 172 19.42 18.94 -4.92
C SER A 172 20.89 19.33 -5.18
N PRO A 173 21.81 18.37 -5.40
CA PRO A 173 21.57 16.94 -5.61
C PRO A 173 21.65 16.07 -4.34
N ILE A 174 22.03 16.65 -3.19
CA ILE A 174 22.37 15.91 -1.96
C ILE A 174 21.19 15.67 -1.02
N GLY A 175 20.06 16.33 -1.25
CA GLY A 175 18.87 16.19 -0.42
C GLY A 175 18.07 14.93 -0.72
N LEU A 176 17.55 14.36 0.35
CA LEU A 176 16.77 13.11 0.35
C LEU A 176 15.29 13.35 0.14
N GLY A 177 14.79 14.57 0.37
CA GLY A 177 13.37 14.87 0.32
C GLY A 177 13.06 16.33 0.60
N GLN A 178 11.80 16.70 0.35
CA GLN A 178 11.25 18.03 0.64
C GLN A 178 9.75 17.96 0.92
N GLY A 179 9.21 19.03 1.48
CA GLY A 179 7.78 19.16 1.80
C GLY A 179 7.36 20.62 1.94
N GLU A 180 6.07 20.88 1.71
CA GLU A 180 5.41 22.17 1.97
C GLU A 180 4.17 21.90 2.82
N ALA A 181 3.90 22.76 3.80
CA ALA A 181 2.65 22.74 4.57
C ALA A 181 1.44 22.84 3.64
N THR A 182 0.41 22.03 3.89
CA THR A 182 -0.84 22.06 3.08
C THR A 182 -1.68 23.30 3.37
N GLU A 183 -1.65 23.76 4.61
CA GLU A 183 -2.37 24.93 5.11
C GLU A 183 -1.44 26.14 5.18
N ASP A 184 -2.05 27.32 5.23
CA ASP A 184 -1.31 28.57 5.46
C ASP A 184 -0.71 28.60 6.87
N THR A 185 0.39 29.34 7.01
CA THR A 185 1.16 29.44 8.25
C THR A 185 0.33 30.13 9.32
N VAL A 186 0.19 29.47 10.47
CA VAL A 186 -0.49 30.00 11.64
C VAL A 186 0.50 30.26 12.77
N ASP A 187 0.13 31.17 13.68
CA ASP A 187 0.86 31.37 14.92
C ASP A 187 0.79 30.09 15.78
N GLY A 188 1.94 29.64 16.28
CA GLY A 188 2.09 28.37 16.98
C GLY A 188 2.52 27.20 16.07
N ALA A 189 1.90 26.04 16.27
CA ALA A 189 2.36 24.78 15.68
C ALA A 189 1.87 24.57 14.24
N ASN A 190 2.80 24.28 13.35
CA ASN A 190 2.55 23.95 11.95
C ASN A 190 3.21 22.60 11.62
N TYR A 191 2.61 21.82 10.71
CA TYR A 191 3.10 20.48 10.36
C TYR A 191 3.52 20.42 8.89
N VAL A 192 4.72 19.89 8.64
CA VAL A 192 5.25 19.71 7.28
C VAL A 192 5.67 18.26 7.09
N GLU A 193 4.98 17.57 6.19
CA GLU A 193 5.38 16.23 5.76
C GLU A 193 6.38 16.33 4.60
N MET A 194 7.54 15.69 4.76
CA MET A 194 8.58 15.58 3.74
C MET A 194 8.66 14.13 3.26
N HIS A 195 8.55 13.92 1.94
CA HIS A 195 8.67 12.60 1.35
C HIS A 195 10.12 12.28 0.95
N PHE A 196 10.57 11.06 1.22
CA PHE A 196 11.90 10.61 0.85
C PHE A 196 11.94 10.09 -0.60
N LYS A 197 13.06 10.33 -1.26
CA LYS A 197 13.40 9.74 -2.58
C LYS A 197 13.78 8.26 -2.47
N THR A 198 14.21 7.80 -1.29
CA THR A 198 14.63 6.42 -0.97
C THR A 198 14.14 6.04 0.43
N PHE A 199 13.91 4.75 0.70
CA PHE A 199 13.52 4.32 2.05
C PHE A 199 14.62 4.58 3.06
N VAL A 200 14.21 4.95 4.27
CA VAL A 200 15.09 5.24 5.41
C VAL A 200 15.20 4.07 6.38
N ASN A 201 16.31 4.02 7.12
CA ASN A 201 16.56 2.97 8.11
C ASN A 201 16.07 3.38 9.51
N PRO A 202 15.76 2.41 10.40
CA PRO A 202 15.51 2.68 11.81
C PRO A 202 16.75 3.27 12.49
N SER A 203 16.54 4.10 13.52
CA SER A 203 17.62 4.72 14.32
C SER A 203 18.64 5.52 13.53
N GLN A 204 18.25 6.04 12.36
CA GLN A 204 19.12 6.82 11.48
C GLN A 204 18.91 8.32 11.72
N GLN A 205 20.00 9.08 11.68
CA GLN A 205 19.99 10.53 11.87
C GLN A 205 19.92 11.29 10.54
N TYR A 206 19.15 12.38 10.54
CA TYR A 206 18.91 13.25 9.40
C TYR A 206 18.98 14.72 9.82
N ARG A 207 19.26 15.60 8.85
CA ARG A 207 19.31 17.06 9.03
C ARG A 207 18.13 17.71 8.30
N VAL A 208 17.45 18.62 8.98
CA VAL A 208 16.29 19.35 8.44
C VAL A 208 16.49 20.86 8.54
N TRP A 209 16.07 21.54 7.47
CA TRP A 209 15.94 23.00 7.41
C TRP A 209 14.54 23.36 6.94
N CYS A 210 14.00 24.45 7.47
CA CYS A 210 12.72 25.01 7.06
C CYS A 210 12.83 26.51 6.77
N VAL A 211 11.97 26.97 5.87
CA VAL A 211 11.85 28.35 5.45
C VAL A 211 10.38 28.71 5.35
N GLU A 212 10.04 29.94 5.70
CA GLU A 212 8.72 30.49 5.47
C GLU A 212 8.73 31.25 4.13
N SER A 213 7.76 30.94 3.26
CA SER A 213 7.68 31.44 1.88
C SER A 213 7.65 32.97 1.72
N SER A 214 7.14 33.72 2.70
CA SER A 214 7.15 35.18 2.73
C SER A 214 8.45 35.76 3.32
N ALA A 215 9.25 34.93 4.00
CA ALA A 215 10.50 35.28 4.67
C ALA A 215 11.69 34.38 4.25
N GLN A 216 11.90 34.23 2.94
CA GLN A 216 12.81 33.21 2.38
C GLN A 216 14.29 33.33 2.76
N SER A 217 14.72 34.49 3.28
CA SER A 217 16.10 34.68 3.75
C SER A 217 16.29 34.36 5.22
N PHE A 218 15.21 34.09 5.96
CA PHE A 218 15.31 33.50 7.28
C PHE A 218 15.14 31.98 7.16
N ILE A 219 16.11 31.23 7.67
CA ILE A 219 16.11 29.76 7.62
C ILE A 219 16.27 29.23 9.03
N LEU A 220 15.43 28.25 9.38
CA LEU A 220 15.49 27.54 10.65
C LEU A 220 16.10 26.15 10.44
N PRO A 221 17.10 25.74 11.25
CA PRO A 221 17.83 26.56 12.21
C PRO A 221 18.78 27.52 11.49
N GLN A 222 19.26 28.56 12.18
CA GLN A 222 20.25 29.50 11.67
C GLN A 222 21.69 28.94 11.71
N THR A 223 21.85 27.65 11.41
CA THR A 223 23.14 26.96 11.43
C THR A 223 23.29 26.08 10.19
N PRO A 224 24.52 25.93 9.65
CA PRO A 224 24.79 25.02 8.54
C PRO A 224 24.41 23.57 8.86
N GLY A 225 24.44 23.18 10.14
CA GLY A 225 24.18 21.81 10.57
C GLY A 225 22.75 21.33 10.58
N GLY A 226 21.77 22.23 10.43
CA GLY A 226 20.36 21.84 10.46
C GLY A 226 19.92 21.28 11.82
N VAL A 227 18.62 21.04 11.97
CA VAL A 227 18.11 20.34 13.15
C VAL A 227 18.33 18.84 12.96
N LEU A 228 18.92 18.19 13.96
CA LEU A 228 19.12 16.75 13.96
C LEU A 228 17.82 16.03 14.33
N ILE A 229 17.40 15.10 13.49
CA ILE A 229 16.22 14.25 13.72
C ILE A 229 16.64 12.79 13.61
N THR A 230 16.17 11.95 14.53
CA THR A 230 16.45 10.50 14.54
C THR A 230 15.16 9.73 14.27
N THR A 231 15.18 8.79 13.33
CA THR A 231 14.05 7.89 13.10
C THR A 231 13.88 6.88 14.26
N PRO A 232 12.65 6.47 14.60
CA PRO A 232 12.37 5.47 15.62
C PRO A 232 13.04 4.11 15.33
N ALA A 233 13.35 3.37 16.39
CA ALA A 233 14.00 2.06 16.29
C ALA A 233 13.06 0.94 15.81
N ASP A 234 11.75 1.12 15.98
CA ASP A 234 10.68 0.17 15.64
C ASP A 234 10.15 0.34 14.20
N LEU A 235 10.79 1.18 13.39
CA LEU A 235 10.43 1.43 12.00
C LEU A 235 10.49 0.12 11.19
N GLN A 236 9.34 -0.38 10.70
CA GLN A 236 9.29 -1.64 9.96
C GLN A 236 9.78 -1.48 8.52
N ALA A 237 10.71 -2.33 8.09
CA ALA A 237 11.17 -2.36 6.70
C ALA A 237 10.01 -2.67 5.72
N PRO A 238 9.97 -2.03 4.54
CA PRO A 238 8.94 -2.28 3.54
C PRO A 238 9.07 -3.71 2.99
N ARG A 239 7.95 -4.42 2.86
CA ARG A 239 7.89 -5.79 2.33
C ARG A 239 7.27 -5.82 0.95
N LEU A 240 7.97 -6.45 0.00
CA LEU A 240 7.46 -6.67 -1.36
C LEU A 240 6.92 -8.11 -1.47
N ARG A 241 5.62 -8.24 -1.73
CA ARG A 241 5.00 -9.50 -2.10
C ARG A 241 4.84 -9.54 -3.61
N VAL A 242 5.42 -10.54 -4.26
CA VAL A 242 5.21 -10.79 -5.68
C VAL A 242 4.29 -11.98 -5.80
N PHE A 243 3.14 -11.76 -6.45
CA PHE A 243 2.25 -12.86 -6.79
C PHE A 243 2.82 -13.55 -8.04
N PRO A 244 3.20 -14.83 -7.94
CA PRO A 244 3.76 -15.53 -9.07
C PRO A 244 2.74 -15.62 -10.21
N SER A 245 2.99 -14.92 -11.33
CA SER A 245 2.30 -15.16 -12.60
C SER A 245 3.27 -15.86 -13.54
N PHE A 246 3.34 -17.18 -13.49
CA PHE A 246 4.26 -17.94 -14.32
C PHE A 246 3.60 -18.31 -15.65
N LEU A 247 3.21 -17.36 -16.52
CA LEU A 247 2.63 -17.75 -17.81
C LEU A 247 2.43 -16.61 -18.84
N TRP A 248 3.04 -16.76 -20.03
CA TRP A 248 2.94 -16.00 -21.31
C TRP A 248 3.87 -14.78 -21.51
N PRO A 249 4.35 -14.50 -22.75
CA PRO A 249 5.19 -13.34 -23.13
C PRO A 249 4.57 -11.95 -22.89
N GLN A 250 3.45 -11.87 -22.18
CA GLN A 250 2.70 -10.65 -21.88
C GLN A 250 2.02 -10.69 -20.49
N ALA A 251 2.34 -11.67 -19.63
CA ALA A 251 1.74 -11.74 -18.30
C ALA A 251 2.02 -10.48 -17.49
N SER A 252 0.96 -10.02 -16.84
CA SER A 252 1.02 -9.01 -15.82
C SER A 252 1.21 -9.71 -14.48
N PHE A 253 2.40 -9.56 -13.88
CA PHE A 253 2.58 -9.95 -12.50
C PHE A 253 2.12 -8.82 -11.59
N TYR A 254 1.68 -9.21 -10.41
CA TYR A 254 1.26 -8.27 -9.40
C TYR A 254 2.31 -8.23 -8.30
N ALA A 255 2.73 -7.03 -7.95
CA ALA A 255 3.58 -6.80 -6.82
C ALA A 255 2.83 -5.87 -5.86
N GLU A 256 2.82 -6.23 -4.59
CA GLU A 256 2.23 -5.45 -3.53
C GLU A 256 3.31 -5.08 -2.52
N LEU A 257 3.41 -3.80 -2.20
CA LEU A 257 4.36 -3.27 -1.23
C LEU A 257 3.59 -2.91 0.05
N TYR A 258 3.98 -3.51 1.17
CA TYR A 258 3.40 -3.26 2.49
C TYR A 258 4.44 -2.65 3.43
N ASN A 259 3.98 -2.18 4.59
CA ASN A 259 4.79 -1.56 5.64
C ASN A 259 5.51 -0.26 5.20
N VAL A 260 4.77 0.64 4.53
CA VAL A 260 5.33 1.92 4.04
C VAL A 260 4.96 3.09 4.96
N TYR A 261 3.76 3.11 5.54
CA TYR A 261 3.27 4.18 6.44
C TYR A 261 2.78 3.59 7.78
N ALA A 262 2.93 4.35 8.88
CA ALA A 262 2.55 3.92 10.23
C ALA A 262 1.01 3.90 10.43
N GLU A 263 0.54 2.92 11.17
CA GLU A 263 -0.82 2.37 11.28
C GLU A 263 -1.99 3.34 11.57
N ALA A 264 -3.08 3.19 10.81
CA ALA A 264 -4.50 3.29 11.24
C ALA A 264 -5.51 3.10 10.09
N VAL A 265 -5.14 2.48 8.97
CA VAL A 265 -6.10 2.11 7.92
C VAL A 265 -5.82 0.67 7.51
N SER A 266 -6.75 -0.21 7.89
CA SER A 266 -6.94 -1.55 7.31
C SER A 266 -6.48 -1.58 5.84
N ALA A 267 -5.45 -2.37 5.54
CA ALA A 267 -5.11 -2.83 4.20
C ALA A 267 -5.36 -1.81 3.07
N ARG A 268 -4.92 -0.54 3.23
CA ARG A 268 -5.07 0.42 2.14
C ARG A 268 -4.03 0.09 1.08
N ARG A 269 -4.51 -0.33 -0.08
CA ARG A 269 -3.77 -0.57 -1.32
C ARG A 269 -3.03 0.71 -1.74
N LEU A 270 -1.78 0.89 -1.33
CA LEU A 270 -1.06 2.18 -1.46
C LEU A 270 -0.70 2.53 -2.91
N ALA A 271 -0.37 1.53 -3.72
CA ALA A 271 -0.23 1.69 -5.16
C ALA A 271 -0.36 0.33 -5.86
N PHE A 272 -0.97 0.36 -7.02
CA PHE A 272 -1.13 -0.80 -7.90
C PHE A 272 -0.47 -0.46 -9.23
N THR A 273 0.42 -1.34 -9.71
CA THR A 273 0.84 -1.28 -11.11
C THR A 273 0.78 -2.66 -11.70
N GLU A 274 0.06 -2.76 -12.81
CA GLU A 274 0.09 -3.91 -13.68
C GLU A 274 1.46 -3.90 -14.38
N VAL A 275 2.41 -4.70 -13.91
CA VAL A 275 3.72 -4.79 -14.59
C VAL A 275 3.60 -5.74 -15.76
N LYS A 276 3.30 -5.20 -16.94
CA LYS A 276 3.35 -5.95 -18.19
C LYS A 276 4.79 -6.34 -18.50
N ALA A 277 5.13 -7.61 -18.28
CA ALA A 277 6.42 -8.14 -18.71
C ALA A 277 6.44 -8.24 -20.24
N ARG A 278 7.00 -7.24 -20.93
CA ARG A 278 7.32 -7.36 -22.36
C ARG A 278 8.74 -7.90 -22.52
N PRO A 279 9.02 -8.85 -23.45
CA PRO A 279 10.31 -9.56 -23.52
C PRO A 279 11.55 -8.69 -23.82
N ASN A 280 11.40 -7.38 -24.07
CA ASN A 280 12.50 -6.50 -24.48
C ASN A 280 12.36 -5.04 -23.99
N VAL A 281 11.52 -4.76 -22.98
CA VAL A 281 11.39 -3.39 -22.48
C VAL A 281 12.35 -3.17 -21.30
N ARG A 282 13.44 -2.41 -21.55
CA ARG A 282 14.38 -1.91 -20.51
C ARG A 282 13.75 -0.88 -19.54
N LYS A 283 12.49 -0.49 -19.76
CA LYS A 283 11.78 0.55 -19.01
C LYS A 283 10.43 0.02 -18.51
N THR A 284 10.42 -0.58 -17.33
CA THR A 284 9.16 -0.74 -16.57
C THR A 284 8.65 0.65 -16.18
N LYS A 285 7.32 0.88 -16.20
CA LYS A 285 6.76 2.03 -15.49
C LYS A 285 7.12 1.81 -14.01
N PRO A 286 7.83 2.74 -13.36
CA PRO A 286 8.12 2.60 -11.94
C PRO A 286 6.81 2.50 -11.15
N LEU A 287 6.79 1.69 -10.10
CA LEU A 287 5.69 1.73 -9.14
C LEU A 287 5.86 3.05 -8.38
N VAL A 288 4.89 3.95 -8.54
CA VAL A 288 4.91 5.27 -7.91
C VAL A 288 4.01 5.20 -6.67
N VAL A 289 4.57 5.45 -5.49
CA VAL A 289 3.85 5.54 -4.21
C VAL A 289 4.11 6.92 -3.62
N GLY A 290 3.18 7.87 -3.79
CA GLY A 290 3.49 9.28 -3.54
C GLY A 290 4.64 9.74 -4.46
N ASP A 291 5.71 10.28 -3.88
CA ASP A 291 6.93 10.68 -4.61
C ASP A 291 7.96 9.55 -4.79
N LEU A 292 7.74 8.37 -4.19
CA LEU A 292 8.64 7.23 -4.30
C LEU A 292 8.51 6.57 -5.67
N THR A 293 9.63 6.48 -6.39
CA THR A 293 9.71 5.83 -7.71
C THR A 293 10.46 4.51 -7.58
N LEU A 294 9.74 3.39 -7.46
CA LEU A 294 10.34 2.07 -7.38
C LEU A 294 10.65 1.53 -8.77
N LYS A 295 11.95 1.46 -9.09
CA LYS A 295 12.43 0.78 -10.30
C LYS A 295 12.54 -0.72 -10.03
N ILE A 296 11.45 -1.45 -10.28
CA ILE A 296 11.48 -2.91 -10.33
C ILE A 296 12.35 -3.31 -11.53
N ARG A 297 13.58 -3.78 -11.28
CA ARG A 297 14.46 -4.30 -12.32
C ARG A 297 13.95 -5.69 -12.74
N SER A 298 13.39 -5.77 -13.94
CA SER A 298 12.96 -7.03 -14.57
C SER A 298 14.11 -8.02 -14.81
N ASN A 299 15.37 -7.63 -14.61
CA ASN A 299 16.52 -8.52 -14.79
C ASN A 299 16.55 -9.72 -13.82
N GLY A 300 15.80 -9.70 -12.71
CA GLY A 300 15.58 -10.86 -11.84
C GLY A 300 14.40 -11.75 -12.26
N LEU A 301 13.52 -11.26 -13.14
CA LEU A 301 12.33 -11.97 -13.65
C LEU A 301 12.61 -12.57 -15.04
N ARG A 302 13.83 -13.11 -15.21
CA ARG A 302 14.30 -13.70 -16.47
C ARG A 302 13.82 -15.14 -16.72
N HIS A 303 12.88 -15.67 -15.95
CA HIS A 303 12.32 -16.98 -16.28
C HIS A 303 11.13 -16.85 -17.21
N ARG A 304 11.44 -17.08 -18.50
CA ARG A 304 10.51 -17.42 -19.59
C ARG A 304 9.78 -18.75 -19.34
N GLN A 305 9.45 -19.12 -18.10
CA GLN A 305 8.79 -20.40 -17.86
C GLN A 305 7.30 -20.29 -18.11
N ASN A 306 6.84 -20.96 -19.16
CA ASN A 306 5.45 -21.37 -19.32
C ASN A 306 5.09 -22.31 -18.14
N TYR A 307 3.84 -22.34 -17.64
CA TYR A 307 3.44 -23.18 -16.49
C TYR A 307 3.84 -24.65 -16.67
N LEU A 308 3.87 -25.15 -17.91
CA LEU A 308 4.32 -26.50 -18.23
C LEU A 308 5.77 -26.73 -17.83
N GLU A 309 6.65 -25.76 -18.10
CA GLU A 309 8.07 -25.83 -17.73
C GLU A 309 8.24 -25.71 -16.21
N HIS A 310 7.51 -24.80 -15.57
CA HIS A 310 7.56 -24.63 -14.12
C HIS A 310 7.03 -25.87 -13.39
N LEU A 311 5.90 -26.43 -13.85
CA LEU A 311 5.34 -27.68 -13.36
C LEU A 311 6.32 -28.85 -13.56
N ALA A 312 7.00 -28.92 -14.70
CA ALA A 312 7.99 -29.95 -14.96
C ALA A 312 9.23 -29.82 -14.07
N GLU A 313 9.75 -28.61 -13.88
CA GLU A 313 10.95 -28.37 -13.08
C GLU A 313 10.68 -28.47 -11.58
N TYR A 314 9.62 -27.84 -11.09
CA TYR A 314 9.39 -27.63 -9.65
C TYR A 314 8.27 -28.51 -9.08
N GLY A 315 7.47 -29.17 -9.92
CA GLY A 315 6.40 -30.06 -9.47
C GLY A 315 5.08 -29.35 -9.18
N TYR A 316 5.00 -28.03 -9.37
CA TYR A 316 3.77 -27.25 -9.22
C TYR A 316 3.76 -26.04 -10.15
N ALA A 317 2.59 -25.45 -10.40
CA ALA A 317 2.44 -24.19 -11.12
C ALA A 317 1.12 -23.48 -10.77
N VAL A 318 1.02 -22.19 -11.11
CA VAL A 318 -0.21 -21.40 -10.96
C VAL A 318 -0.60 -20.82 -12.32
N VAL A 319 -1.85 -21.07 -12.73
CA VAL A 319 -2.46 -20.56 -13.96
C VAL A 319 -3.45 -19.46 -13.56
N PRO A 320 -3.16 -18.19 -13.89
CA PRO A 320 -3.94 -17.07 -13.38
C PRO A 320 -5.28 -16.91 -14.10
N GLN A 321 -6.29 -16.41 -13.38
CA GLN A 321 -7.58 -15.96 -13.90
C GLN A 321 -8.26 -17.00 -14.81
N VAL A 322 -8.31 -18.26 -14.34
CA VAL A 322 -9.15 -19.27 -14.97
C VAL A 322 -10.64 -18.99 -14.77
N LEU A 323 -10.98 -18.22 -13.72
CA LEU A 323 -12.27 -17.57 -13.52
C LEU A 323 -12.13 -16.05 -13.65
N GLY A 324 -13.04 -15.41 -14.38
CA GLY A 324 -13.25 -13.96 -14.30
C GLY A 324 -14.05 -13.54 -13.06
N ALA A 325 -14.15 -12.24 -12.80
CA ALA A 325 -14.87 -11.72 -11.62
C ALA A 325 -16.34 -12.16 -11.52
N GLN A 326 -17.05 -12.22 -12.65
CA GLN A 326 -18.44 -12.69 -12.69
C GLN A 326 -18.54 -14.20 -12.39
N GLU A 327 -17.62 -15.00 -12.95
CA GLU A 327 -17.59 -16.43 -12.70
C GLU A 327 -17.20 -16.75 -11.25
N LEU A 328 -16.32 -15.93 -10.66
CA LEU A 328 -15.95 -16.04 -9.26
C LEU A 328 -17.15 -15.79 -8.33
N GLN A 329 -17.96 -14.76 -8.62
CA GLN A 329 -19.19 -14.50 -7.87
C GLN A 329 -20.15 -15.68 -7.95
N VAL A 330 -20.39 -16.22 -9.15
CA VAL A 330 -21.25 -17.40 -9.35
C VAL A 330 -20.71 -18.61 -8.58
N ALA A 331 -19.40 -18.85 -8.62
CA ALA A 331 -18.79 -19.93 -7.87
C ALA A 331 -18.95 -19.75 -6.34
N GLU A 332 -18.84 -18.53 -5.83
CA GLU A 332 -19.07 -18.26 -4.41
C GLU A 332 -20.53 -18.47 -4.01
N ASP A 333 -21.49 -18.06 -4.84
CA ASP A 333 -22.91 -18.28 -4.59
C ASP A 333 -23.24 -19.78 -4.58
N LEU A 334 -22.72 -20.55 -5.56
CA LEU A 334 -22.87 -22.01 -5.60
C LEU A 334 -22.19 -22.74 -4.41
N LEU A 335 -21.08 -22.20 -3.88
CA LEU A 335 -20.47 -22.70 -2.64
C LEU A 335 -21.43 -22.55 -1.48
N TRP A 336 -22.01 -21.36 -1.31
CA TRP A 336 -22.92 -21.07 -0.21
C TRP A 336 -24.24 -21.82 -0.34
N ASP A 337 -24.76 -22.03 -1.55
CA ASP A 337 -25.93 -22.88 -1.79
C ASP A 337 -25.69 -24.32 -1.31
N PHE A 338 -24.52 -24.89 -1.63
CA PHE A 338 -24.14 -26.23 -1.18
C PHE A 338 -23.99 -26.30 0.35
N LEU A 339 -23.27 -25.35 0.97
CA LEU A 339 -23.07 -25.30 2.41
C LEU A 339 -24.39 -25.07 3.17
N HIS A 340 -25.29 -24.29 2.61
CA HIS A 340 -26.63 -24.09 3.15
C HIS A 340 -27.45 -25.38 3.11
N ALA A 341 -27.50 -26.04 1.96
CA ALA A 341 -28.28 -27.27 1.79
C ALA A 341 -27.77 -28.43 2.67
N GLU A 342 -26.45 -28.63 2.74
CA GLU A 342 -25.87 -29.84 3.34
C GLU A 342 -25.39 -29.65 4.79
N ALA A 343 -25.13 -28.41 5.22
CA ALA A 343 -24.67 -28.09 6.57
C ALA A 343 -25.54 -27.09 7.33
N ALA A 344 -26.58 -26.53 6.70
CA ALA A 344 -27.40 -25.44 7.25
C ALA A 344 -26.58 -24.18 7.59
N TRP A 345 -25.42 -24.00 6.95
CA TRP A 345 -24.62 -22.80 7.11
C TRP A 345 -25.27 -21.64 6.36
N GLN A 346 -25.26 -20.47 6.97
CA GLN A 346 -25.72 -19.24 6.35
C GLN A 346 -24.52 -18.33 6.10
N ARG A 347 -24.45 -17.77 4.89
CA ARG A 347 -23.44 -16.78 4.51
C ARG A 347 -23.54 -15.60 5.47
N ARG A 348 -22.39 -15.09 5.94
CA ARG A 348 -22.30 -13.99 6.93
C ARG A 348 -22.89 -14.29 8.32
N ALA A 349 -23.22 -15.54 8.62
CA ALA A 349 -23.76 -15.95 9.93
C ALA A 349 -22.86 -17.02 10.59
N PRO A 350 -21.68 -16.63 11.10
CA PRO A 350 -20.65 -17.55 11.61
C PRO A 350 -21.12 -18.50 12.72
N ASP A 351 -22.16 -18.13 13.49
CA ASP A 351 -22.72 -18.99 14.53
C ASP A 351 -23.39 -20.26 13.97
N THR A 352 -23.73 -20.26 12.67
CA THR A 352 -24.22 -21.46 11.98
C THR A 352 -23.10 -22.41 11.54
N TRP A 353 -21.83 -21.96 11.56
CA TRP A 353 -20.70 -22.71 10.98
C TRP A 353 -20.10 -23.74 11.93
N THR A 354 -20.91 -24.71 12.37
CA THR A 354 -20.57 -25.62 13.48
C THR A 354 -19.56 -26.70 13.09
N ASP A 355 -18.76 -27.16 14.06
CA ASP A 355 -17.82 -28.28 13.88
C ASP A 355 -18.57 -29.58 13.53
N ASP A 356 -19.70 -29.85 14.17
CA ASP A 356 -20.52 -31.04 13.93
C ASP A 356 -21.01 -31.14 12.49
N SER A 357 -21.44 -30.03 11.90
CA SER A 357 -21.91 -30.01 10.52
C SER A 357 -20.75 -30.19 9.54
N LEU A 358 -19.60 -29.57 9.79
CA LEU A 358 -18.40 -29.78 8.99
C LEU A 358 -17.89 -31.23 9.07
N ALA A 359 -17.96 -31.86 10.25
CA ALA A 359 -17.59 -33.26 10.46
C ALA A 359 -18.52 -34.23 9.70
N ARG A 360 -19.79 -33.86 9.48
CA ARG A 360 -20.72 -34.60 8.62
C ARG A 360 -20.45 -34.43 7.12
N LEU A 361 -19.72 -33.38 6.74
CA LEU A 361 -19.35 -33.07 5.36
C LEU A 361 -17.99 -33.65 4.95
N GLY A 362 -17.07 -33.86 5.89
CA GLY A 362 -15.73 -34.35 5.55
C GLY A 362 -14.77 -34.39 6.75
N GLN A 363 -13.57 -33.83 6.57
CA GLN A 363 -12.48 -33.85 7.53
C GLN A 363 -12.17 -32.41 8.01
N PRO A 364 -12.80 -31.95 9.12
CA PRO A 364 -12.65 -30.59 9.63
C PRO A 364 -11.19 -30.17 9.88
N TRP A 365 -10.39 -31.07 10.44
CA TRP A 365 -8.98 -30.80 10.77
C TRP A 365 -8.10 -30.59 9.53
N ARG A 366 -8.51 -31.05 8.34
CA ARG A 366 -7.82 -30.76 7.05
C ARG A 366 -8.54 -29.71 6.20
N GLY A 367 -9.72 -29.27 6.63
CA GLY A 367 -10.63 -28.42 5.87
C GLY A 367 -11.26 -29.09 4.65
N ILE A 368 -11.11 -30.41 4.48
CA ILE A 368 -11.57 -31.13 3.28
C ILE A 368 -13.05 -31.48 3.43
N ILE A 369 -13.85 -31.14 2.42
CA ILE A 369 -15.24 -31.58 2.28
C ILE A 369 -15.29 -32.53 1.09
N ASN A 370 -15.61 -33.79 1.34
CA ASN A 370 -15.70 -34.86 0.33
C ASN A 370 -16.96 -35.73 0.48
N GLY A 371 -17.81 -35.44 1.48
CA GLY A 371 -19.09 -36.08 1.70
C GLY A 371 -20.25 -35.38 0.98
N ARG A 372 -21.46 -35.90 1.20
CA ARG A 372 -22.73 -35.31 0.74
C ARG A 372 -22.79 -35.01 -0.77
N GLY A 373 -22.09 -35.80 -1.58
CA GLY A 373 -22.09 -35.66 -3.04
C GLY A 373 -21.50 -34.34 -3.53
N VAL A 374 -20.64 -33.68 -2.74
CA VAL A 374 -19.97 -32.44 -3.12
C VAL A 374 -19.22 -32.55 -4.46
N GLY A 375 -18.68 -33.74 -4.78
CA GLY A 375 -18.04 -33.97 -6.06
C GLY A 375 -18.99 -33.94 -7.25
N GLN A 376 -20.30 -33.85 -7.02
CA GLN A 376 -21.34 -33.78 -8.02
C GLN A 376 -22.24 -32.55 -7.87
N CYS A 377 -21.92 -31.63 -6.94
CA CYS A 377 -22.66 -30.39 -6.78
C CYS A 377 -22.40 -29.42 -7.93
N ASP A 378 -23.27 -28.41 -8.06
CA ASP A 378 -23.19 -27.48 -9.18
C ASP A 378 -21.94 -26.61 -9.16
N LEU A 379 -21.38 -26.28 -7.98
CA LEU A 379 -20.07 -25.63 -7.87
C LEU A 379 -18.97 -26.46 -8.55
N SER A 380 -18.86 -27.74 -8.18
CA SER A 380 -17.84 -28.64 -8.72
C SER A 380 -17.94 -28.75 -10.24
N TRP A 381 -19.16 -28.88 -10.77
CA TRP A 381 -19.39 -28.92 -12.21
C TRP A 381 -19.16 -27.58 -12.91
N PHE A 382 -19.52 -26.47 -12.28
CA PHE A 382 -19.27 -25.13 -12.79
C PHE A 382 -17.77 -24.91 -13.03
N ILE A 383 -16.92 -25.28 -12.07
CA ILE A 383 -15.47 -25.18 -12.18
C ILE A 383 -14.90 -26.09 -13.28
N ARG A 384 -15.30 -27.37 -13.30
CA ARG A 384 -14.76 -28.36 -14.26
C ARG A 384 -15.12 -28.03 -15.71
N THR A 385 -16.26 -27.39 -15.93
CA THR A 385 -16.72 -26.99 -17.27
C THR A 385 -16.07 -25.70 -17.78
N ARG A 386 -15.29 -24.98 -16.97
CA ARG A 386 -14.61 -23.76 -17.43
C ARG A 386 -13.57 -24.05 -18.49
N ALA A 387 -13.65 -23.33 -19.62
CA ALA A 387 -12.76 -23.53 -20.76
C ALA A 387 -11.28 -23.36 -20.39
N LYS A 388 -10.92 -22.35 -19.59
CA LYS A 388 -9.52 -22.11 -19.18
C LYS A 388 -8.97 -23.21 -18.26
N VAL A 389 -9.82 -23.83 -17.44
CA VAL A 389 -9.44 -24.98 -16.61
C VAL A 389 -9.14 -26.18 -17.53
N GLN A 390 -10.06 -26.50 -18.45
CA GLN A 390 -9.86 -27.59 -19.42
C GLN A 390 -8.62 -27.37 -20.28
N GLN A 391 -8.40 -26.14 -20.79
CA GLN A 391 -7.23 -25.78 -21.59
C GLN A 391 -5.91 -25.97 -20.82
N ALA A 392 -5.87 -25.65 -19.53
CA ALA A 392 -4.68 -25.84 -18.71
C ALA A 392 -4.30 -27.34 -18.61
N PHE A 393 -5.28 -28.21 -18.40
CA PHE A 393 -5.04 -29.66 -18.40
C PHE A 393 -4.77 -30.21 -19.79
N ALA A 394 -5.42 -29.68 -20.84
CA ALA A 394 -5.18 -30.09 -22.22
C ALA A 394 -3.74 -29.81 -22.64
N GLY A 395 -3.19 -28.66 -22.23
CA GLY A 395 -1.78 -28.33 -22.45
C GLY A 395 -0.81 -29.26 -21.72
N ILE A 396 -1.18 -29.82 -20.56
CA ILE A 396 -0.35 -30.80 -19.84
C ILE A 396 -0.29 -32.11 -20.62
N TRP A 397 -1.41 -32.57 -21.15
CA TRP A 397 -1.54 -33.90 -21.75
C TRP A 397 -1.45 -33.93 -23.27
N GLY A 398 -1.43 -32.76 -23.92
CA GLY A 398 -1.38 -32.64 -25.39
C GLY A 398 -2.67 -33.08 -26.09
N THR A 399 -3.82 -33.05 -25.40
CA THR A 399 -5.12 -33.42 -25.97
C THR A 399 -6.28 -32.70 -25.29
N ASP A 400 -7.30 -32.35 -26.07
CA ASP A 400 -8.56 -31.77 -25.58
C ASP A 400 -9.59 -32.85 -25.16
N GLU A 401 -9.33 -34.13 -25.48
CA GLU A 401 -10.20 -35.24 -25.12
C GLU A 401 -9.98 -35.67 -23.67
N LEU A 402 -10.48 -34.85 -22.74
CA LEU A 402 -10.30 -35.02 -21.30
C LEU A 402 -11.54 -35.53 -20.59
N ILE A 403 -11.32 -36.26 -19.51
CA ILE A 403 -12.30 -36.58 -18.46
C ILE A 403 -11.83 -36.01 -17.13
N THR A 404 -12.76 -35.69 -16.24
CA THR A 404 -12.47 -34.99 -14.97
C THR A 404 -12.66 -35.84 -13.72
N SER A 405 -11.98 -35.51 -12.61
CA SER A 405 -12.18 -36.14 -11.31
C SER A 405 -13.52 -35.73 -10.70
N PHE A 406 -14.08 -36.57 -9.83
CA PHE A 406 -15.25 -36.21 -8.99
C PHE A 406 -14.82 -35.94 -7.55
N ASP A 407 -13.79 -35.10 -7.41
CA ASP A 407 -13.15 -34.75 -6.15
C ASP A 407 -13.99 -33.76 -5.32
N GLY A 408 -13.55 -33.49 -4.09
CA GLY A 408 -14.19 -32.60 -3.13
C GLY A 408 -13.78 -31.12 -3.25
N ILE A 409 -14.06 -30.39 -2.17
CA ILE A 409 -13.66 -28.99 -1.98
C ILE A 409 -12.87 -28.86 -0.68
N ASN A 410 -12.26 -27.71 -0.46
CA ASN A 410 -11.58 -27.37 0.78
C ASN A 410 -12.07 -26.02 1.29
N VAL A 411 -12.34 -25.91 2.60
CA VAL A 411 -12.78 -24.68 3.27
C VAL A 411 -12.04 -24.50 4.59
N PHE A 412 -11.49 -23.30 4.81
CA PHE A 412 -10.94 -22.89 6.11
C PHE A 412 -11.82 -21.81 6.74
N ARG A 413 -12.16 -22.01 8.01
CA ARG A 413 -12.86 -21.02 8.83
C ARG A 413 -11.86 -20.08 9.52
N PRO A 414 -12.28 -18.86 9.92
CA PRO A 414 -11.42 -17.88 10.58
C PRO A 414 -11.05 -18.34 12.00
N TRP A 415 -10.02 -19.16 12.13
CA TRP A 415 -9.62 -19.77 13.41
C TRP A 415 -9.26 -18.75 14.50
N HIS A 416 -8.84 -17.54 14.11
CA HIS A 416 -8.61 -16.41 15.02
C HIS A 416 -9.91 -15.89 15.66
N ALA A 417 -11.07 -16.32 15.18
CA ALA A 417 -12.39 -15.94 15.66
C ALA A 417 -13.15 -17.08 16.37
N GLY A 418 -12.41 -18.03 16.95
CA GLY A 418 -12.95 -19.10 17.81
C GLY A 418 -13.31 -20.40 17.08
N PHE A 419 -12.95 -20.53 15.80
CA PHE A 419 -13.12 -21.77 15.04
C PHE A 419 -11.88 -22.69 15.16
N SER A 420 -12.10 -24.00 15.03
CA SER A 420 -11.03 -24.99 14.99
C SER A 420 -10.05 -24.71 13.84
N LYS A 421 -8.75 -24.62 14.17
CA LYS A 421 -7.66 -24.37 13.22
C LYS A 421 -7.36 -25.62 12.40
N THR A 422 -7.24 -25.48 11.09
CA THR A 422 -6.80 -26.56 10.20
C THR A 422 -5.34 -26.92 10.46
N GLU A 423 -5.01 -28.22 10.37
CA GLU A 423 -3.69 -28.77 10.58
C GLU A 423 -2.83 -28.73 9.30
N GLY A 424 -1.52 -28.51 9.49
CA GLY A 424 -0.50 -28.65 8.45
C GLY A 424 0.51 -29.74 8.79
N GLY A 425 1.59 -29.85 8.03
CA GLY A 425 2.70 -30.76 8.30
C GLY A 425 2.49 -32.23 7.90
N TRP A 426 1.29 -32.62 7.47
CA TRP A 426 0.96 -33.97 7.00
C TRP A 426 1.39 -34.18 5.53
N PHE A 427 2.68 -34.01 5.24
CA PHE A 427 3.22 -34.15 3.89
C PHE A 427 3.02 -35.55 3.34
N HIS A 428 2.52 -35.61 2.10
CA HIS A 428 2.27 -36.85 1.39
C HIS A 428 2.43 -36.66 -0.12
N VAL A 429 2.47 -37.79 -0.83
CA VAL A 429 2.23 -37.86 -2.27
C VAL A 429 1.00 -38.74 -2.54
N ASP A 430 0.44 -38.58 -3.72
CA ASP A 430 -0.83 -39.21 -4.13
C ASP A 430 -0.69 -40.09 -5.38
N GLN A 431 0.54 -40.24 -5.88
CA GLN A 431 0.89 -41.24 -6.87
C GLN A 431 1.82 -42.27 -6.23
N GLY A 432 1.43 -43.53 -6.31
CA GLY A 432 2.13 -44.64 -5.66
C GLY A 432 3.20 -45.29 -6.54
N ALA A 433 3.84 -46.32 -5.98
CA ALA A 433 4.89 -47.10 -6.65
C ALA A 433 4.38 -47.91 -7.85
N THR A 434 3.06 -48.17 -7.94
CA THR A 434 2.48 -48.97 -9.02
C THR A 434 2.32 -48.20 -10.33
N GLN A 435 2.63 -46.90 -10.36
CA GLN A 435 2.62 -46.08 -11.57
C GLN A 435 4.00 -45.51 -11.89
N GLN A 436 4.34 -45.45 -13.18
CA GLN A 436 5.61 -44.92 -13.66
C GLN A 436 5.41 -43.60 -14.39
N GLY A 437 6.36 -42.68 -14.21
CA GLY A 437 6.30 -41.35 -14.83
C GLY A 437 5.23 -40.46 -14.20
N ARG A 438 4.79 -39.42 -14.91
CA ARG A 438 3.73 -38.52 -14.46
C ARG A 438 2.37 -39.03 -14.95
N CYS A 439 1.58 -39.62 -14.07
CA CYS A 439 0.26 -40.16 -14.40
C CYS A 439 -0.89 -39.27 -13.92
N CYS A 440 -0.62 -38.34 -13.00
CA CYS A 440 -1.60 -37.38 -12.51
C CYS A 440 -0.97 -36.03 -12.20
N VAL A 441 -1.68 -34.98 -12.58
CA VAL A 441 -1.48 -33.62 -12.11
C VAL A 441 -2.77 -33.24 -11.42
N GLN A 442 -2.70 -33.00 -10.12
CA GLN A 442 -3.82 -32.49 -9.35
C GLN A 442 -3.93 -30.98 -9.52
N GLY A 443 -5.10 -30.45 -9.21
CA GLY A 443 -5.31 -29.03 -9.21
C GLY A 443 -6.41 -28.59 -8.24
N LEU A 444 -6.40 -27.30 -7.95
CA LEU A 444 -7.48 -26.63 -7.24
C LEU A 444 -7.73 -25.26 -7.87
N VAL A 445 -9.00 -24.88 -8.00
CA VAL A 445 -9.38 -23.50 -8.35
C VAL A 445 -9.75 -22.78 -7.06
N SER A 446 -9.05 -21.69 -6.76
CA SER A 446 -9.28 -20.93 -5.53
C SER A 446 -10.42 -19.94 -5.70
N LEU A 447 -11.34 -19.88 -4.73
CA LEU A 447 -12.43 -18.89 -4.69
C LEU A 447 -12.03 -17.65 -3.88
N TYR A 448 -10.94 -17.74 -3.12
CA TYR A 448 -10.38 -16.65 -2.31
C TYR A 448 -8.88 -16.56 -2.51
N ASP A 449 -8.29 -15.41 -2.19
CA ASP A 449 -6.84 -15.27 -2.19
C ASP A 449 -6.20 -16.22 -1.16
N GLN A 450 -5.08 -16.86 -1.53
CA GLN A 450 -4.30 -17.73 -0.66
C GLN A 450 -2.90 -17.14 -0.44
N ASN A 451 -2.53 -17.00 0.83
CA ASN A 451 -1.34 -16.32 1.33
C ASN A 451 -1.04 -16.71 2.79
N GLU A 452 0.00 -16.12 3.40
CA GLU A 452 0.41 -16.43 4.78
C GLU A 452 -0.67 -16.10 5.82
N ARG A 453 -1.63 -15.21 5.51
CA ARG A 453 -2.74 -14.82 6.40
C ARG A 453 -3.99 -15.69 6.23
N THR A 454 -4.08 -16.45 5.15
CA THR A 454 -5.24 -17.30 4.83
C THR A 454 -4.91 -18.79 4.88
N GLY A 455 -3.64 -19.14 4.71
CA GLY A 455 -3.20 -20.52 4.50
C GLY A 455 -3.48 -20.98 3.07
N GLY A 456 -3.18 -22.25 2.78
CA GLY A 456 -3.30 -22.77 1.42
C GLY A 456 -2.67 -24.13 1.23
N LEU A 457 -2.26 -24.40 -0.01
CA LEU A 457 -1.43 -25.54 -0.38
C LEU A 457 0.04 -25.21 -0.11
N VAL A 458 0.74 -26.05 0.62
CA VAL A 458 2.21 -26.03 0.70
C VAL A 458 2.76 -27.21 -0.09
N VAL A 459 3.83 -26.96 -0.83
CA VAL A 459 4.56 -27.99 -1.59
C VAL A 459 6.04 -27.97 -1.18
N LYS A 460 6.75 -29.08 -1.39
CA LYS A 460 8.22 -29.11 -1.39
C LYS A 460 8.70 -29.23 -2.85
N PRO A 461 9.08 -28.11 -3.50
CA PRO A 461 9.44 -28.12 -4.91
C PRO A 461 10.55 -29.11 -5.21
N LYS A 462 10.53 -29.68 -6.42
CA LYS A 462 11.50 -30.68 -6.91
C LYS A 462 11.43 -32.05 -6.23
N SER A 463 10.58 -32.25 -5.22
CA SER A 463 10.45 -33.57 -4.58
C SER A 463 9.89 -34.64 -5.52
N HIS A 464 9.13 -34.26 -6.57
CA HIS A 464 8.63 -35.17 -7.60
C HIS A 464 9.74 -35.83 -8.42
N LEU A 465 10.94 -35.22 -8.47
CA LEU A 465 12.13 -35.81 -9.10
C LEU A 465 12.75 -36.91 -8.23
N ARG A 466 12.40 -36.96 -6.94
CA ARG A 466 12.83 -37.95 -5.94
C ARG A 466 11.67 -38.87 -5.52
N HIS A 467 10.65 -38.99 -6.37
CA HIS A 467 9.44 -39.78 -6.10
C HIS A 467 9.71 -41.26 -5.80
N GLN A 468 10.75 -41.83 -6.40
CA GLN A 468 11.13 -43.22 -6.15
C GLN A 468 11.51 -43.46 -4.68
N GLU A 469 12.20 -42.51 -4.04
CA GLU A 469 12.56 -42.61 -2.61
C GLU A 469 11.32 -42.62 -1.70
N LEU A 470 10.27 -41.90 -2.10
CA LEU A 470 8.99 -41.92 -1.40
C LEU A 470 8.23 -43.23 -1.62
N CYS A 471 8.32 -43.80 -2.83
CA CYS A 471 7.70 -45.07 -3.15
C CYS A 471 8.25 -46.24 -2.33
N GLU A 472 9.51 -46.16 -1.90
CA GLU A 472 10.15 -47.15 -1.02
C GLU A 472 9.50 -47.20 0.38
N LEU A 473 8.75 -46.16 0.77
CA LEU A 473 8.00 -46.11 2.02
C LEU A 473 6.66 -46.86 1.94
N SER A 474 6.11 -47.10 0.75
CA SER A 474 4.83 -47.80 0.58
C SER A 474 4.99 -49.30 0.85
N LYS A 475 4.01 -49.88 1.55
CA LYS A 475 4.00 -51.30 1.91
C LYS A 475 3.10 -52.16 1.01
N GLY A 476 2.26 -51.55 0.19
CA GLY A 476 1.17 -52.27 -0.48
C GLY A 476 0.73 -51.71 -1.83
N GLY A 477 1.55 -50.86 -2.46
CA GLY A 477 1.21 -50.23 -3.75
C GLY A 477 0.11 -49.16 -3.63
N GLU A 478 -0.04 -48.58 -2.43
CA GLU A 478 -0.97 -47.48 -2.18
C GLU A 478 -0.58 -46.23 -2.98
N ASP A 479 -1.59 -45.46 -3.40
CA ASP A 479 -1.36 -44.18 -4.08
C ASP A 479 -1.02 -43.06 -3.09
N PHE A 480 -1.67 -43.05 -1.91
CA PHE A 480 -1.37 -42.14 -0.82
C PHE A 480 -0.18 -42.65 -0.01
N ILE A 481 0.91 -41.89 0.01
CA ILE A 481 2.11 -42.20 0.79
C ILE A 481 2.40 -41.03 1.73
N GLY A 482 2.10 -41.22 3.02
CA GLY A 482 2.45 -40.27 4.07
C GLY A 482 3.94 -40.33 4.38
N VAL A 483 4.56 -39.17 4.57
CA VAL A 483 6.00 -39.07 4.83
C VAL A 483 6.27 -38.99 6.34
N PRO A 484 7.10 -39.87 6.91
CA PRO A 484 7.54 -39.79 8.30
C PRO A 484 8.25 -38.46 8.62
N GLU A 485 8.09 -37.97 9.85
CA GLU A 485 8.65 -36.68 10.29
C GLU A 485 10.18 -36.57 10.17
N ASP A 486 10.89 -37.69 10.24
CA ASP A 486 12.34 -37.79 10.15
C ASP A 486 12.87 -38.03 8.72
N HIS A 487 11.99 -38.09 7.72
CA HIS A 487 12.38 -38.41 6.36
C HIS A 487 13.19 -37.26 5.71
N PRO A 488 14.36 -37.51 5.09
CA PRO A 488 15.23 -36.46 4.55
C PRO A 488 14.58 -35.53 3.50
N LEU A 489 13.54 -35.99 2.82
CA LEU A 489 12.79 -35.15 1.86
C LEU A 489 11.96 -34.05 2.54
N LEU A 490 11.71 -34.14 3.85
CA LEU A 490 11.11 -33.06 4.61
C LEU A 490 12.10 -31.90 4.89
N GLU A 491 13.40 -32.10 4.69
CA GLU A 491 14.39 -31.00 4.77
C GLU A 491 14.39 -30.12 3.50
N LEU A 492 13.67 -30.52 2.44
CA LEU A 492 13.51 -29.68 1.26
C LEU A 492 12.75 -28.39 1.60
N PRO A 493 13.14 -27.24 1.00
CA PRO A 493 12.44 -25.98 1.20
C PRO A 493 10.95 -26.10 0.93
N GLU A 494 10.15 -25.56 1.84
CA GLU A 494 8.71 -25.48 1.68
C GLU A 494 8.33 -24.24 0.88
N THR A 495 7.27 -24.35 0.10
CA THR A 495 6.68 -23.22 -0.60
C THR A 495 5.18 -23.21 -0.41
N LEU A 496 4.67 -22.19 0.29
CA LEU A 496 3.26 -21.86 0.26
C LEU A 496 2.90 -21.37 -1.15
N VAL A 497 2.03 -22.09 -1.83
CA VAL A 497 1.61 -21.74 -3.19
C VAL A 497 0.58 -20.61 -3.13
N SER A 498 1.09 -19.37 -3.06
CA SER A 498 0.26 -18.17 -3.07
C SER A 498 -0.47 -18.02 -4.41
N CYS A 499 -1.77 -17.76 -4.37
CA CYS A 499 -2.60 -17.54 -5.56
C CYS A 499 -3.75 -16.56 -5.27
N ARG A 500 -4.38 -16.03 -6.31
CA ARG A 500 -5.57 -15.18 -6.18
C ARG A 500 -6.85 -15.96 -6.34
N ALA A 501 -7.94 -15.37 -5.86
CA ALA A 501 -9.27 -15.80 -6.20
C ALA A 501 -9.43 -15.86 -7.73
N GLY A 502 -9.90 -17.00 -8.24
CA GLY A 502 -10.06 -17.30 -9.66
C GLY A 502 -8.84 -17.91 -10.34
N ASP A 503 -7.73 -18.14 -9.64
CA ASP A 503 -6.56 -18.84 -10.17
C ASP A 503 -6.70 -20.36 -10.02
N LEU A 504 -6.04 -21.10 -10.93
CA LEU A 504 -5.88 -22.56 -10.86
C LEU A 504 -4.46 -22.88 -10.38
N VAL A 505 -4.34 -23.58 -9.27
CA VAL A 505 -3.08 -24.16 -8.80
C VAL A 505 -3.00 -25.60 -9.29
N LEU A 506 -1.85 -26.01 -9.81
CA LEU A 506 -1.56 -27.35 -10.33
C LEU A 506 -0.34 -27.92 -9.60
N TRP A 507 -0.34 -29.22 -9.32
CA TRP A 507 0.84 -29.93 -8.83
C TRP A 507 0.89 -31.37 -9.36
N ASP A 508 2.10 -31.83 -9.64
CA ASP A 508 2.38 -33.22 -9.98
C ASP A 508 2.02 -34.09 -8.76
N SER A 509 1.21 -35.16 -8.92
CA SER A 509 0.81 -36.01 -7.77
C SER A 509 1.99 -36.65 -7.03
N ARG A 510 3.18 -36.63 -7.63
CA ARG A 510 4.44 -37.09 -7.04
C ARG A 510 5.15 -36.01 -6.20
N CYS A 511 4.68 -34.76 -6.24
CA CYS A 511 5.23 -33.67 -5.45
C CYS A 511 4.67 -33.72 -4.02
N LEU A 512 5.54 -33.54 -3.03
CA LEU A 512 5.18 -33.54 -1.63
C LEU A 512 4.35 -32.31 -1.35
N HIS A 513 3.19 -32.52 -0.76
CA HIS A 513 2.28 -31.45 -0.48
C HIS A 513 1.43 -31.74 0.76
N CYS A 514 0.86 -30.68 1.32
CA CYS A 514 -0.25 -30.76 2.26
C CYS A 514 -0.98 -29.41 2.29
N ASN A 515 -2.13 -29.36 2.95
CA ASN A 515 -2.70 -28.08 3.32
C ASN A 515 -1.94 -27.51 4.53
N THR A 516 -1.87 -26.18 4.63
CA THR A 516 -1.33 -25.50 5.81
C THR A 516 -2.26 -24.35 6.21
N PRO A 517 -2.51 -24.12 7.52
CA PRO A 517 -3.21 -22.93 7.98
C PRO A 517 -2.38 -21.67 7.73
N ALA A 518 -2.98 -20.51 7.98
CA ALA A 518 -2.27 -19.23 8.01
C ALA A 518 -1.08 -19.30 8.99
N SER A 519 0.11 -18.93 8.50
CA SER A 519 1.32 -18.76 9.30
C SER A 519 1.38 -17.39 9.98
N ASP A 520 0.80 -16.38 9.35
CA ASP A 520 0.58 -15.05 9.93
C ASP A 520 -0.83 -14.96 10.53
N MET A 521 -1.05 -13.99 11.44
CA MET A 521 -2.39 -13.73 11.97
C MET A 521 -3.35 -13.35 10.83
N PRO A 522 -4.50 -14.04 10.70
CA PRO A 522 -5.49 -13.68 9.70
C PRO A 522 -6.08 -12.30 9.96
N ASP A 523 -6.43 -11.60 8.89
CA ASP A 523 -7.00 -10.25 8.89
C ASP A 523 -8.46 -10.21 8.39
N ARG A 524 -9.01 -11.36 8.00
CA ARG A 524 -10.40 -11.47 7.54
C ARG A 524 -11.40 -11.37 8.70
N PRO A 525 -12.59 -10.79 8.44
CA PRO A 525 -13.69 -10.77 9.41
C PRO A 525 -14.12 -12.17 9.87
N ARG A 526 -14.71 -12.25 11.07
CA ARG A 526 -15.25 -13.50 11.65
C ARG A 526 -16.30 -14.17 10.75
N ASP A 527 -17.05 -13.38 10.00
CA ASP A 527 -18.14 -13.79 9.13
C ASP A 527 -17.69 -14.07 7.68
N GLU A 528 -16.38 -14.22 7.45
CA GLU A 528 -15.79 -14.65 6.18
C GLU A 528 -14.91 -15.90 6.32
N LEU A 529 -14.96 -16.78 5.32
CA LEU A 529 -14.03 -17.91 5.23
C LEU A 529 -12.60 -17.41 4.95
N LEU A 530 -11.58 -18.08 5.49
CA LEU A 530 -10.18 -17.80 5.15
C LEU A 530 -9.82 -18.34 3.77
N ARG A 531 -10.32 -19.52 3.45
CA ARG A 531 -10.05 -20.24 2.21
C ARG A 531 -11.32 -20.96 1.76
N ALA A 532 -11.53 -20.98 0.45
CA ALA A 532 -12.34 -21.98 -0.21
C ALA A 532 -11.74 -22.30 -1.59
N CYS A 533 -11.64 -23.57 -1.94
CA CYS A 533 -11.23 -24.00 -3.28
C CYS A 533 -11.89 -25.31 -3.69
N VAL A 534 -11.99 -25.53 -5.00
CA VAL A 534 -12.55 -26.76 -5.60
C VAL A 534 -11.40 -27.59 -6.17
N TYR A 535 -11.29 -28.84 -5.74
CA TYR A 535 -10.30 -29.75 -6.32
C TYR A 535 -10.74 -30.20 -7.71
N VAL A 536 -9.81 -30.17 -8.66
CA VAL A 536 -10.03 -30.55 -10.05
C VAL A 536 -8.79 -31.22 -10.60
N CYS A 537 -8.98 -32.39 -11.18
CA CYS A 537 -7.99 -33.08 -11.99
C CYS A 537 -8.65 -33.49 -13.30
N MET A 538 -7.88 -33.50 -14.38
CA MET A 538 -8.33 -34.02 -15.67
C MET A 538 -7.23 -34.85 -16.30
N THR A 539 -7.62 -35.92 -16.99
CA THR A 539 -6.71 -36.81 -17.72
C THR A 539 -7.31 -37.20 -19.06
N PRO A 540 -6.50 -37.62 -20.04
CA PRO A 540 -7.01 -38.11 -21.33
C PRO A 540 -8.08 -39.20 -21.15
N LYS A 541 -9.18 -39.08 -21.89
CA LYS A 541 -10.25 -40.10 -21.92
C LYS A 541 -9.70 -41.47 -22.32
N ALA A 542 -8.74 -41.50 -23.25
CA ALA A 542 -8.09 -42.72 -23.74
C ALA A 542 -7.40 -43.56 -22.65
N TRP A 543 -7.12 -42.97 -21.47
CA TRP A 543 -6.52 -43.70 -20.34
C TRP A 543 -7.57 -44.44 -19.49
N CYS A 544 -8.86 -44.18 -19.71
CA CYS A 544 -9.95 -44.72 -18.90
C CYS A 544 -10.50 -46.01 -19.52
N PRO A 545 -10.37 -47.17 -18.84
CA PRO A 545 -10.96 -48.42 -19.31
C PRO A 545 -12.50 -48.35 -19.31
N GLU A 546 -13.15 -49.14 -20.17
CA GLU A 546 -14.62 -49.18 -20.27
C GLU A 546 -15.31 -49.41 -18.92
N LYS A 547 -14.77 -50.34 -18.11
CA LYS A 547 -15.27 -50.59 -16.75
C LYS A 547 -15.19 -49.34 -15.87
N ALA A 548 -14.14 -48.54 -15.99
CA ALA A 548 -14.02 -47.30 -15.23
C ALA A 548 -15.00 -46.23 -15.75
N LEU A 549 -15.22 -46.13 -17.06
CA LEU A 549 -16.24 -45.24 -17.66
C LEU A 549 -17.65 -45.56 -17.13
N GLU A 550 -18.04 -46.84 -17.10
CA GLU A 550 -19.33 -47.26 -16.55
C GLU A 550 -19.47 -46.87 -15.06
N GLN A 551 -18.39 -47.02 -14.29
CA GLN A 551 -18.37 -46.64 -12.88
C GLN A 551 -18.42 -45.12 -12.68
N ARG A 552 -17.80 -44.34 -13.57
CA ARG A 552 -17.90 -42.88 -13.56
C ARG A 552 -19.33 -42.43 -13.85
N ARG A 553 -20.00 -43.04 -14.83
CA ARG A 553 -21.42 -42.84 -15.08
C ARG A 553 -22.25 -43.12 -13.82
N LYS A 554 -22.05 -44.28 -13.17
CA LYS A 554 -22.73 -44.62 -11.92
C LYS A 554 -22.40 -43.62 -10.81
N GLY A 555 -21.15 -43.16 -10.71
CA GLY A 555 -20.73 -42.15 -9.74
C GLY A 555 -21.47 -40.83 -9.91
N TYR A 556 -21.64 -40.36 -11.15
CA TYR A 556 -22.48 -39.20 -11.45
C TYR A 556 -23.94 -39.44 -11.05
N GLU A 557 -24.54 -40.49 -11.60
CA GLU A 557 -25.96 -40.81 -11.40
C GLU A 557 -26.31 -40.99 -9.91
N LEU A 558 -25.41 -41.58 -9.12
CA LEU A 558 -25.57 -41.82 -7.69
C LEU A 558 -25.01 -40.71 -6.79
N ARG A 559 -24.61 -39.56 -7.38
CA ARG A 559 -24.09 -38.40 -6.65
C ARG A 559 -22.88 -38.71 -5.75
N VAL A 560 -21.98 -39.57 -6.22
CA VAL A 560 -20.81 -40.03 -5.46
C VAL A 560 -19.63 -39.09 -5.71
N THR A 561 -19.05 -38.57 -4.64
CA THR A 561 -17.72 -37.95 -4.65
C THR A 561 -16.68 -39.08 -4.70
N THR A 562 -15.81 -39.11 -5.70
CA THR A 562 -14.77 -40.12 -5.88
C THR A 562 -13.39 -39.56 -5.51
N SER A 563 -12.30 -40.13 -6.03
CA SER A 563 -10.95 -39.60 -5.87
C SER A 563 -10.60 -38.54 -6.93
N HIS A 564 -9.40 -37.98 -6.79
CA HIS A 564 -8.75 -37.11 -7.76
C HIS A 564 -8.34 -37.83 -9.06
N TRP A 565 -8.38 -39.16 -9.15
CA TRP A 565 -7.98 -39.92 -10.34
C TRP A 565 -9.14 -40.06 -11.34
N PRO A 566 -9.15 -39.35 -12.49
CA PRO A 566 -10.31 -39.40 -13.39
C PRO A 566 -10.42 -40.74 -14.11
N HIS A 567 -9.31 -41.30 -14.58
CA HIS A 567 -9.30 -42.50 -15.43
C HIS A 567 -9.28 -43.81 -14.64
N ARG A 568 -9.20 -43.77 -13.30
CA ARG A 568 -9.12 -44.97 -12.43
C ARG A 568 -10.36 -45.12 -11.57
N HIS A 569 -10.63 -46.36 -11.20
CA HIS A 569 -11.72 -46.70 -10.31
C HIS A 569 -11.33 -46.43 -8.85
N VAL A 570 -12.07 -45.53 -8.18
CA VAL A 570 -12.05 -45.43 -6.72
C VAL A 570 -13.49 -45.32 -6.23
N MET A 571 -13.94 -46.32 -5.47
CA MET A 571 -15.22 -46.26 -4.77
C MET A 571 -15.20 -45.09 -3.80
N GLY A 572 -16.10 -44.14 -4.01
CA GLY A 572 -16.20 -42.92 -3.24
C GLY A 572 -17.14 -43.01 -2.04
N PHE A 573 -17.33 -41.89 -1.34
CA PHE A 573 -18.34 -41.79 -0.28
C PHE A 573 -19.70 -41.47 -0.90
N GLY A 574 -20.62 -42.44 -0.84
CA GLY A 574 -21.95 -42.30 -1.41
C GLY A 574 -22.86 -41.37 -0.61
N TRP A 575 -23.85 -40.78 -1.29
CA TRP A 575 -24.92 -40.01 -0.65
C TRP A 575 -26.28 -40.63 -0.97
N ALA A 576 -26.81 -41.42 -0.03
CA ALA A 576 -28.04 -42.19 -0.22
C ALA A 576 -29.35 -41.36 -0.15
N LYS A 577 -29.28 -40.03 0.07
CA LYS A 577 -30.47 -39.22 0.40
C LYS A 577 -31.17 -38.54 -0.79
N ALA A 578 -30.52 -38.32 -1.92
CA ALA A 578 -31.20 -37.73 -3.09
C ALA A 578 -31.43 -38.72 -4.23
N GLY A 579 -32.40 -38.37 -5.06
CA GLY A 579 -32.71 -39.10 -6.28
C GLY A 579 -31.51 -39.18 -7.24
N ARG A 580 -31.52 -40.25 -8.02
CA ARG A 580 -30.54 -40.53 -9.07
C ARG A 580 -30.56 -39.41 -10.12
N LEU A 581 -29.40 -38.90 -10.51
CA LEU A 581 -29.27 -38.00 -11.64
C LEU A 581 -29.46 -38.78 -12.95
N CYS A 582 -30.08 -38.17 -13.95
CA CYS A 582 -30.12 -38.70 -15.31
C CYS A 582 -28.90 -38.17 -16.09
N LEU A 583 -28.08 -39.07 -16.64
CA LEU A 583 -26.92 -38.68 -17.43
C LEU A 583 -27.35 -37.99 -18.72
N GLU A 584 -28.42 -38.47 -19.35
CA GLU A 584 -28.92 -38.01 -20.64
C GLU A 584 -29.45 -36.57 -20.57
N GLU A 585 -29.98 -36.16 -19.41
CA GLU A 585 -30.44 -34.79 -19.14
C GLU A 585 -29.28 -33.82 -18.82
N ALA A 586 -28.07 -34.34 -18.55
CA ALA A 586 -26.94 -33.50 -18.23
C ALA A 586 -26.46 -32.67 -19.45
N PRO A 587 -26.02 -31.41 -19.22
CA PRO A 587 -25.43 -30.59 -20.26
C PRO A 587 -24.32 -31.33 -21.01
N LEU A 588 -24.19 -31.07 -22.32
CA LEU A 588 -23.25 -31.80 -23.18
C LEU A 588 -21.80 -31.72 -22.66
N GLU A 589 -21.39 -30.54 -22.18
CA GLU A 589 -20.08 -30.32 -21.54
C GLU A 589 -19.85 -31.20 -20.31
N ARG A 590 -20.88 -31.40 -19.49
CA ARG A 590 -20.84 -32.27 -18.32
C ARG A 590 -20.70 -33.73 -18.76
N ARG A 591 -21.52 -34.18 -19.71
CA ARG A 591 -21.44 -35.54 -20.27
C ARG A 591 -20.07 -35.87 -20.85
N ARG A 592 -19.46 -34.93 -21.60
CA ARG A 592 -18.11 -35.11 -22.16
C ARG A 592 -17.06 -35.35 -21.08
N LEU A 593 -17.10 -34.59 -19.99
CA LEU A 593 -16.15 -34.72 -18.88
C LEU A 593 -16.41 -35.92 -17.98
N ILE A 594 -17.64 -36.46 -17.96
CA ILE A 594 -17.98 -37.72 -17.28
C ILE A 594 -17.29 -38.89 -18.01
N GLY A 595 -17.32 -38.88 -19.34
CA GLY A 595 -16.71 -39.92 -20.17
C GLY A 595 -17.70 -40.61 -21.08
#